data_AF-A0A968YFR7-F1
#
_entry.id   AF-A0A968YFR7-F1
#
_cell.length_a   1.000
_cell.length_b   1.000
_cell.length_c   1.000
_cell.angle_alpha   90.00
_cell.angle_beta   90.00
_cell.angle_gamma   90.00
#
_symmetry.space_group_name_H-M   'P 1'
#
loop_
_entity.id
_entity.type
_entity.pdbx_description
1 polymer ?
#
loop_
_entity_poly.entity_id
_entity_poly.type
_entity_poly.pdbx_seq_one_letter_code
_entity_poly.pdbx_strand_id
1 'polypeptide(L)'
;MPNGHQHYYCLGCQQTFLESFDTLYYYRHVSPKQIQQVLQAHSESTSLRGVSRISGLAYNTVVSIVRAASAKAQLVHNQEV
;
A
#
# COMPACT_ATOMS: atom_id res chain seq x y z
N MET A 1 -16.83 -15.03 -6.23
CA MET A 1 -17.59 -13.85 -5.73
C MET A 1 -17.01 -12.62 -6.41
N PRO A 2 -17.81 -11.67 -6.92
CA PRO A 2 -17.25 -10.42 -7.39
C PRO A 2 -16.52 -9.76 -6.22
N ASN A 3 -15.21 -9.53 -6.36
CA ASN A 3 -14.44 -8.75 -5.40
C ASN A 3 -15.03 -7.34 -5.48
N GLY A 4 -15.81 -6.93 -4.49
CA GLY A 4 -16.67 -5.72 -4.52
C GLY A 4 -15.90 -4.40 -4.48
N HIS A 5 -14.85 -4.25 -5.29
CA HIS A 5 -14.13 -3.02 -5.45
C HIS A 5 -14.86 -2.14 -6.46
N GLN A 6 -15.08 -0.88 -6.08
CA GLN A 6 -15.71 0.08 -6.96
C GLN A 6 -14.76 0.46 -8.09
N HIS A 7 -15.29 0.44 -9.32
CA HIS A 7 -14.60 0.88 -10.52
C HIS A 7 -15.23 2.20 -11.00
N TYR A 8 -14.38 3.14 -11.38
CA TYR A 8 -14.76 4.43 -11.94
C TYR A 8 -14.32 4.49 -13.40
N TYR A 9 -15.16 5.05 -14.27
CA TYR A 9 -14.85 5.28 -15.68
C TYR A 9 -14.68 6.78 -15.93
N CYS A 10 -13.52 7.18 -16.45
CA CYS A 10 -13.25 8.57 -16.81
C CYS A 10 -13.74 8.87 -18.23
N LEU A 11 -14.62 9.86 -18.38
CA LEU A 11 -15.10 10.31 -19.70
C LEU A 11 -14.03 11.07 -20.51
N GLY A 12 -13.04 11.66 -19.84
CA GLY A 12 -11.98 12.45 -20.49
C GLY A 12 -10.88 11.59 -21.11
N CYS A 13 -10.36 10.60 -20.37
CA CYS A 13 -9.29 9.72 -20.85
C CYS A 13 -9.77 8.34 -21.31
N GLN A 14 -11.07 8.03 -21.16
CA GLN A 14 -11.70 6.75 -21.54
C GLN A 14 -11.11 5.52 -20.85
N GLN A 15 -10.50 5.70 -19.67
CA GLN A 15 -9.92 4.62 -18.87
C GLN A 15 -10.78 4.30 -17.63
N THR A 16 -10.74 3.03 -17.23
CA THR A 16 -11.35 2.54 -15.98
C THR A 16 -10.28 2.44 -14.91
N PHE A 17 -10.56 2.94 -13.72
CA PHE A 17 -9.67 2.84 -12.57
C PHE A 17 -10.43 2.33 -11.34
N LEU A 18 -9.73 1.59 -10.48
CA LEU A 18 -10.27 1.17 -9.20
C LEU A 18 -10.34 2.36 -8.22
N GLU A 19 -11.22 2.31 -7.24
CA GLU A 19 -11.27 3.28 -6.14
C GLU A 19 -9.92 3.46 -5.44
N SER A 20 -9.17 2.37 -5.29
CA SER A 20 -7.84 2.39 -4.68
C SER A 20 -6.72 2.78 -5.63
N PHE A 21 -7.03 3.25 -6.85
CA PHE A 21 -6.02 3.66 -7.83
C PHE A 21 -5.06 4.68 -7.23
N ASP A 22 -3.77 4.50 -7.53
CA ASP A 22 -2.65 5.26 -6.98
C ASP A 22 -2.50 5.22 -5.44
N THR A 23 -3.30 4.46 -4.70
CA THR A 23 -3.14 4.33 -3.23
C THR A 23 -2.19 3.20 -2.85
N LEU A 24 -1.73 3.18 -1.60
CA LEU A 24 -0.96 2.04 -1.06
C LEU A 24 -1.75 0.73 -1.05
N TYR A 25 -3.07 0.78 -1.20
CA TYR A 25 -3.98 -0.36 -1.20
C TYR A 25 -4.21 -0.94 -2.62
N TYR A 26 -3.70 -0.28 -3.66
CA TYR A 26 -3.92 -0.67 -5.05
C TYR A 26 -3.37 -2.08 -5.35
N TYR A 27 -4.21 -2.94 -5.93
CA TYR A 27 -3.89 -4.35 -6.27
C TYR A 27 -3.25 -5.17 -5.13
N ARG A 28 -3.56 -4.87 -3.87
CA ARG A 28 -3.11 -5.68 -2.73
C ARG A 28 -4.22 -6.56 -2.20
N HIS A 29 -3.90 -7.83 -1.97
CA HIS A 29 -4.73 -8.78 -1.22
C HIS A 29 -4.49 -8.71 0.30
N VAL A 30 -3.73 -7.70 0.75
CA VAL A 30 -3.43 -7.46 2.17
C VAL A 30 -4.44 -6.45 2.70
N SER A 31 -5.04 -6.74 3.86
CA SER A 31 -6.03 -5.83 4.44
C SER A 31 -5.41 -4.48 4.83
N PRO A 32 -6.15 -3.35 4.76
CA PRO A 32 -5.64 -2.04 5.18
C PRO A 32 -5.06 -2.03 6.60
N LYS A 33 -5.69 -2.78 7.52
CA LYS A 33 -5.23 -2.93 8.90
C LYS A 33 -3.85 -3.59 8.99
N GLN A 34 -3.59 -4.62 8.21
CA GLN A 34 -2.28 -5.26 8.15
C GLN A 34 -1.22 -4.33 7.54
N ILE A 35 -1.58 -3.55 6.52
CA ILE A 35 -0.68 -2.53 5.95
C ILE A 35 -0.31 -1.49 7.01
N GLN A 36 -1.29 -0.98 7.76
CA GLN A 36 -1.05 -0.05 8.86
C GLN A 36 -0.13 -0.67 9.93
N GLN A 37 -0.37 -1.91 10.34
CA GLN A 37 0.48 -2.61 11.31
C GLN A 37 1.93 -2.74 10.83
N VAL A 38 2.14 -3.06 9.54
CA VAL A 38 3.47 -3.14 8.94
C VAL A 38 4.19 -1.79 9.00
N LEU A 39 3.52 -0.71 8.58
CA LEU A 39 4.09 0.63 8.55
C LEU A 39 4.37 1.16 9.96
N GLN A 40 3.46 0.93 10.90
CA GLN A 40 3.63 1.29 12.30
C GLN A 40 4.85 0.57 12.91
N ALA A 41 4.89 -0.76 12.82
CA ALA A 41 6.00 -1.53 13.38
C ALA A 41 7.36 -1.14 12.75
N HIS A 42 7.38 -0.82 11.46
CA HIS A 42 8.58 -0.31 10.80
C HIS A 42 9.01 1.06 11.33
N SER A 43 8.06 1.99 11.55
CA SER A 43 8.34 3.32 12.15
C SER A 43 8.84 3.23 13.60
N GLU A 44 8.41 2.20 14.34
CA GLU A 44 8.89 1.87 15.68
C GLU A 44 10.25 1.11 15.67
N SER A 45 10.96 1.13 14.54
CA SER A 45 12.27 0.50 14.35
C SER A 45 12.30 -1.03 14.43
N THR A 46 11.14 -1.69 14.28
CA THR A 46 11.13 -3.15 14.13
C THR A 46 11.76 -3.53 12.78
N SER A 47 12.72 -4.44 12.80
CA SER A 47 13.35 -4.94 11.56
C SER A 47 12.31 -5.55 10.61
N LEU A 48 12.51 -5.44 9.30
CA LEU A 48 11.58 -6.02 8.30
C LEU A 48 11.33 -7.53 8.49
N ARG A 49 12.36 -8.25 8.97
CA ARG A 49 12.22 -9.67 9.35
C ARG A 49 11.33 -9.84 10.59
N GLY A 50 11.49 -8.97 11.60
CA GLY A 50 10.62 -8.93 12.78
C GLY A 50 9.17 -8.62 12.41
N VAL A 51 8.94 -7.63 11.54
CA VAL A 51 7.60 -7.28 11.07
C VAL A 51 6.94 -8.44 10.31
N SER A 52 7.69 -9.14 9.46
CA SER A 52 7.20 -10.34 8.77
C SER A 52 6.76 -11.44 9.75
N ARG A 53 7.51 -11.65 10.84
CA ARG A 53 7.15 -12.63 11.89
C ARG A 53 5.89 -12.21 12.65
N ILE A 54 5.77 -10.95 13.05
CA ILE A 54 4.65 -10.45 13.87
C ILE A 54 3.35 -10.33 13.06
N SER A 55 3.45 -9.86 11.81
CA SER A 55 2.27 -9.67 10.94
C SER A 55 1.80 -10.96 10.24
N GLY A 56 2.64 -12.00 10.21
CA GLY A 56 2.39 -13.22 9.44
C GLY A 56 2.48 -13.05 7.92
N LEU A 57 2.88 -11.87 7.44
CA LEU A 57 3.06 -11.60 6.02
C LEU A 57 4.42 -12.11 5.54
N ALA A 58 4.47 -12.59 4.29
CA ALA A 58 5.73 -12.95 3.64
C ALA A 58 6.70 -11.75 3.64
N TYR A 59 7.99 -12.03 3.85
CA TYR A 59 9.03 -11.00 3.94
C TYR A 59 9.02 -10.04 2.74
N ASN A 60 8.91 -10.57 1.53
CA ASN A 60 8.87 -9.76 0.31
C ASN A 60 7.61 -8.89 0.22
N THR A 61 6.48 -9.34 0.78
CA THR A 61 5.27 -8.52 0.92
C THR A 61 5.56 -7.33 1.82
N VAL A 62 6.14 -7.54 3.01
CA VAL A 62 6.55 -6.48 3.94
C VAL A 62 7.48 -5.46 3.25
N VAL A 63 8.52 -5.94 2.57
CA VAL A 63 9.46 -5.08 1.80
C VAL A 63 8.73 -4.26 0.75
N SER A 64 7.81 -4.87 0.00
CA SER A 64 7.01 -4.20 -1.02
C SER A 64 6.07 -3.14 -0.43
N ILE A 65 5.52 -3.37 0.77
CA ILE A 65 4.71 -2.37 1.49
C ILE A 65 5.56 -1.14 1.82
N VAL A 66 6.70 -1.37 2.48
CA VAL A 66 7.58 -0.29 2.95
C VAL A 66 8.12 0.52 1.78
N ARG A 67 8.60 -0.13 0.72
CA ARG A 67 9.11 0.57 -0.48
C ARG A 67 8.04 1.43 -1.15
N ALA A 68 6.81 0.92 -1.30
CA ALA A 68 5.72 1.69 -1.89
C ALA A 68 5.37 2.91 -1.02
N ALA A 69 5.35 2.76 0.30
CA ALA A 69 5.14 3.86 1.23
C ALA A 69 6.26 4.91 1.16
N SER A 70 7.52 4.49 1.14
CA SER A 70 8.67 5.41 0.98
C SER A 70 8.62 6.17 -0.34
N ALA A 71 8.33 5.48 -1.45
CA ALA A 71 8.20 6.14 -2.76
C ALA A 71 7.08 7.18 -2.76
N LYS A 72 5.91 6.86 -2.19
CA LYS A 72 4.79 7.80 -2.10
C LYS A 72 5.11 8.97 -1.16
N ALA A 73 5.77 8.71 -0.02
CA ALA A 73 6.22 9.77 0.89
C ALA A 73 7.22 10.72 0.21
N GLN A 74 8.13 10.19 -0.62
CA GLN A 74 9.06 11.03 -1.39
C GLN A 74 8.34 11.91 -2.41
N LEU A 75 7.31 11.39 -3.09
CA LEU A 75 6.51 12.19 -4.02
C LEU A 75 5.78 13.32 -3.32
N VAL A 76 5.17 13.06 -2.16
CA VAL A 76 4.51 14.10 -1.34
C VAL A 76 5.53 15.13 -0.87
N HIS A 77 6.68 14.69 -0.35
CA HIS A 77 7.75 15.59 0.09
C HIS A 77 8.24 16.49 -1.05
N ASN A 78 8.44 15.93 -2.26
CA ASN A 78 8.89 16.69 -3.42
C ASN A 78 7.84 17.66 -3.98
N GLN A 79 6.55 17.43 -3.71
CA GLN A 79 5.47 18.34 -4.10
C GLN A 79 5.32 19.53 -3.12
N GLU A 80 5.91 19.42 -1.92
CA GLU A 80 5.90 20.45 -0.88
C GLU A 80 7.21 21.28 -0.82
N VAL A 81 8.07 21.18 -1.84
CA VAL A 81 9.30 22.00 -2.03
C VAL A 81 9.14 22.96 -3.20
#